data_AF-A0A383VRJ6-F1
#
_entry.id   AF-A0A383VRJ6-F1
#
_cell.length_a   1.000
_cell.length_b   1.000
_cell.length_c   1.000
_cell.angle_alpha   90.00
_cell.angle_beta   90.00
_cell.angle_gamma   90.00
#
_symmetry.space_group_name_H-M   'P 1'
#
loop_
_entity.id
_entity.type
_entity.pdbx_description
1 polymer ?
#
loop_
_entity_poly.entity_id
_entity_poly.type
_entity_poly.pdbx_seq_one_letter_code
_entity_poly.pdbx_strand_id
1 'polypeptide(L)'
;MQVPLTSNTDHCADPSRPPSPTSVAVRAVADEMAAVQRKIEDVEGQIKQLSDEITGVRRVKGEGWHDELAFLQHEKQQLVEEKRQLRDEKGRLQEKELLLMKREE
;
A
#
# COMPACT_ATOMS: atom_id res chain seq x y z
N MET A 1 -19.39 -42.47 40.85
CA MET A 1 -19.60 -42.24 39.41
C MET A 1 -19.23 -40.80 39.11
N GLN A 2 -18.01 -40.58 38.59
CA GLN A 2 -17.47 -39.26 38.29
C GLN A 2 -17.69 -38.99 36.80
N VAL A 3 -18.44 -37.95 36.47
CA VAL A 3 -18.55 -37.44 35.10
C VAL A 3 -17.81 -36.10 35.07
N PRO A 4 -16.74 -35.94 34.26
CA PRO A 4 -16.08 -34.66 34.14
C PRO A 4 -16.92 -33.76 33.24
N LEU A 5 -17.30 -32.60 33.76
CA LEU A 5 -17.85 -31.49 32.98
C LEU A 5 -16.74 -31.01 32.04
N THR A 6 -16.78 -31.46 30.78
CA THR A 6 -16.00 -30.82 29.72
C THR A 6 -16.61 -29.44 29.49
N SER A 7 -15.97 -28.44 30.09
CA SER A 7 -16.19 -27.03 29.79
C SER A 7 -15.73 -26.78 28.35
N ASN A 8 -16.60 -27.09 27.39
CA ASN A 8 -16.44 -26.60 26.03
C ASN A 8 -16.72 -25.10 26.09
N THR A 9 -15.66 -24.33 26.26
CA THR A 9 -15.65 -22.90 25.91
C THR A 9 -15.76 -22.84 24.39
N ASP A 10 -16.96 -23.07 23.89
CA ASP A 10 -17.38 -22.59 22.59
C ASP A 10 -17.34 -21.07 22.68
N HIS A 11 -16.20 -20.49 22.34
CA HIS A 11 -16.04 -19.06 22.13
C HIS A 11 -16.73 -18.71 20.80
N CYS A 12 -18.05 -18.92 20.75
CA CYS A 12 -18.91 -18.38 19.73
C CYS A 12 -18.75 -16.87 19.79
N ALA A 13 -18.05 -16.29 18.82
CA ALA A 13 -18.00 -14.86 18.61
C ALA A 13 -19.44 -14.37 18.40
N ASP A 14 -20.03 -13.77 19.43
CA ASP A 14 -21.36 -13.16 19.38
C ASP A 14 -21.33 -12.01 18.35
N PRO A 15 -22.05 -12.11 17.22
CA PRO A 15 -22.08 -11.06 16.20
C PRO A 15 -22.72 -9.75 16.70
N SER A 16 -23.34 -9.76 17.88
CA SER A 16 -23.91 -8.58 18.55
C SER A 16 -22.87 -7.79 19.34
N ARG A 17 -21.69 -8.38 19.60
CA ARG A 17 -20.63 -7.74 20.37
C ARG A 17 -19.92 -6.69 19.50
N PRO A 18 -19.81 -5.43 19.97
CA PRO A 18 -19.09 -4.41 19.21
C PRO A 18 -17.61 -4.79 19.04
N PRO A 19 -16.99 -4.44 17.90
CA PRO A 19 -15.58 -4.76 17.64
C PRO A 19 -14.67 -4.12 18.68
N SER A 20 -13.57 -4.80 19.00
CA SER A 20 -12.55 -4.26 19.90
C SER A 20 -11.93 -2.98 19.28
N PRO A 21 -11.48 -2.01 20.10
CA PRO A 21 -10.75 -0.85 19.59
C PRO A 21 -9.53 -1.25 18.75
N THR A 22 -8.88 -2.36 19.10
CA THR A 22 -7.73 -2.91 18.35
C THR A 22 -8.14 -3.42 16.98
N SER A 23 -9.24 -4.18 16.87
CA SER A 23 -9.79 -4.66 15.60
C SER A 23 -10.18 -3.49 14.68
N VAL A 24 -10.77 -2.42 15.23
CA VAL A 24 -11.08 -1.20 14.47
C VAL A 24 -9.80 -0.53 13.96
N ALA A 25 -8.77 -0.43 14.80
CA ALA A 25 -7.48 0.16 14.42
C ALA A 25 -6.75 -0.67 13.35
N VAL A 26 -6.76 -2.00 13.44
CA VAL A 26 -6.20 -2.91 12.43
C VAL A 26 -6.92 -2.72 11.09
N ARG A 27 -8.25 -2.66 11.09
CA ARG A 27 -9.02 -2.43 9.86
C ARG A 27 -8.69 -1.07 9.22
N ALA A 28 -8.56 -0.01 10.02
CA ALA A 28 -8.16 1.30 9.52
C ALA A 28 -6.76 1.28 8.88
N VAL A 29 -5.79 0.59 9.49
CA VAL A 29 -4.44 0.44 8.92
C VAL A 29 -4.47 -0.37 7.62
N ALA A 30 -5.28 -1.43 7.54
CA ALA A 30 -5.47 -2.19 6.31
C ALA A 30 -6.08 -1.35 5.18
N ASP A 31 -7.07 -0.50 5.49
CA ASP A 31 -7.68 0.42 4.55
C ASP A 31 -6.66 1.47 4.04
N GLU A 32 -5.83 2.01 4.93
CA GLU A 32 -4.71 2.90 4.58
C GLU A 32 -3.70 2.19 3.67
N MET A 33 -3.31 0.96 3.99
CA MET A 33 -2.41 0.16 3.15
C MET A 33 -2.99 -0.10 1.76
N ALA A 34 -4.30 -0.36 1.65
CA ALA A 34 -4.97 -0.54 0.37
C ALA A 34 -5.01 0.76 -0.44
N ALA A 35 -5.15 1.91 0.21
CA ALA A 35 -5.05 3.21 -0.44
C ALA A 35 -3.62 3.49 -0.95
N VAL A 36 -2.60 3.25 -0.12
CA VAL A 36 -1.19 3.40 -0.52
C VAL A 36 -0.85 2.45 -1.66
N GLN A 37 -1.32 1.20 -1.62
CA GLN A 37 -1.09 0.24 -2.70
C GLN A 37 -1.68 0.71 -4.04
N ARG A 38 -2.91 1.22 -4.04
CA ARG A 38 -3.52 1.80 -5.24
C ARG A 38 -2.71 2.98 -5.78
N LYS A 39 -2.18 3.83 -4.90
CA LYS A 39 -1.33 4.96 -5.30
C LYS A 39 0.00 4.49 -5.90
N ILE A 40 0.60 3.44 -5.36
CA ILE A 40 1.80 2.82 -5.95
C ILE A 40 1.51 2.33 -7.37
N GLU A 41 0.37 1.67 -7.60
CA GLU A 41 -0.03 1.16 -8.91
C GLU A 41 -0.25 2.28 -9.93
N ASP A 42 -0.89 3.39 -9.51
CA ASP A 42 -1.10 4.57 -10.33
C ASP A 42 0.23 5.21 -10.76
N VAL A 43 1.13 5.45 -9.79
CA VAL A 43 2.48 6.00 -10.06
C VAL A 43 3.30 5.05 -10.94
N GLU A 44 3.18 3.73 -10.76
CA GLU A 44 3.79 2.74 -11.66
C GLU A 44 3.27 2.85 -13.09
N GLY A 45 1.97 3.09 -13.26
CA GLY A 45 1.34 3.38 -14.55
C GLY A 45 1.90 4.64 -15.20
N GLN A 46 1.99 5.74 -14.45
CA GLN A 46 2.54 7.01 -14.93
C GLN A 46 4.02 6.91 -15.35
N ILE A 47 4.85 6.23 -14.55
CA ILE A 47 6.27 5.96 -14.89
C ILE A 47 6.38 5.19 -16.20
N LYS A 48 5.49 4.21 -16.43
CA LYS A 48 5.47 3.43 -17.66
C LYS A 48 5.09 4.30 -18.85
N GLN A 49 4.02 5.08 -18.73
CA GLN A 49 3.59 6.02 -19.76
C GLN A 49 4.71 7.01 -20.14
N LEU A 50 5.34 7.66 -19.16
CA LEU A 50 6.47 8.56 -19.42
C LEU A 50 7.66 7.84 -20.06
N SER A 51 7.91 6.58 -19.70
CA SER A 51 8.98 5.80 -20.34
C SER A 51 8.69 5.52 -21.82
N ASP A 52 7.43 5.28 -22.15
CA ASP A 52 6.98 5.09 -23.53
C ASP A 52 7.05 6.41 -24.32
N GLU A 53 6.64 7.53 -23.72
CA GLU A 53 6.75 8.88 -24.29
C GLU A 53 8.20 9.28 -24.55
N ILE A 54 9.10 9.10 -23.56
CA ILE A 54 10.55 9.30 -23.72
C ILE A 54 11.09 8.48 -24.89
N THR A 55 10.63 7.23 -25.03
CA THR A 55 11.05 6.35 -26.12
C THR A 55 10.54 6.85 -27.47
N GLY A 56 9.31 7.37 -27.52
CA GLY A 56 8.72 8.01 -28.69
C GLY A 56 9.49 9.27 -29.12
N VAL A 57 9.72 10.20 -28.19
CA VAL A 57 10.50 11.42 -28.40
C VAL A 57 11.89 11.12 -28.94
N ARG A 58 12.58 10.11 -28.40
CA ARG A 58 13.91 9.68 -28.91
C ARG A 58 13.88 9.14 -30.34
N ARG A 59 12.75 8.58 -30.80
CA ARG A 59 12.62 8.02 -32.15
C ARG A 59 12.36 9.08 -33.21
N VAL A 60 11.72 10.20 -32.84
CA VAL A 60 11.44 11.29 -33.78
C VAL A 60 12.65 12.22 -33.79
N LYS A 61 13.47 12.15 -34.85
CA LYS A 61 14.67 12.98 -35.00
C LYS A 61 14.28 14.39 -35.46
N GLY A 62 14.72 15.41 -34.72
CA GLY A 62 14.72 16.82 -35.14
C GLY A 62 15.49 17.70 -34.15
N GLU A 63 15.40 19.02 -34.30
CA GLU A 63 15.96 20.00 -33.35
C GLU A 63 14.90 20.37 -32.29
N GLY A 64 15.29 20.60 -31.03
CA GLY A 64 14.39 21.01 -29.93
C GLY A 64 13.92 19.93 -28.95
N TRP A 65 14.11 18.65 -29.25
CA TRP A 65 13.64 17.50 -28.44
C TRP A 65 14.43 17.29 -27.15
N HIS A 66 15.60 17.92 -27.02
CA HIS A 66 16.47 17.74 -25.86
C HIS A 66 15.85 18.30 -24.58
N ASP A 67 15.18 19.45 -24.68
CA ASP A 67 14.54 20.10 -23.52
C ASP A 67 13.30 19.33 -23.08
N GLU A 68 12.47 18.90 -24.03
CA GLU A 68 11.30 18.06 -23.75
C GLU A 68 11.70 16.69 -23.18
N LEU A 69 12.75 16.08 -23.74
CA LEU A 69 13.32 14.84 -23.22
C LEU A 69 13.90 15.00 -21.80
N ALA A 70 14.50 16.16 -21.48
CA ALA A 70 15.00 16.46 -20.15
C ALA A 70 13.85 16.66 -19.16
N PHE A 71 12.79 17.35 -19.56
CA PHE A 71 11.58 17.54 -18.76
C PHE A 71 10.93 16.20 -18.41
N LEU A 72 10.65 15.35 -19.42
CA LEU A 72 10.03 14.03 -19.20
C LEU A 72 10.89 13.11 -18.33
N GLN A 73 12.22 13.17 -18.49
CA GLN A 73 13.13 12.41 -17.62
C GLN A 73 13.10 12.89 -16.17
N HIS A 74 13.03 14.20 -15.96
CA HIS A 74 12.93 14.78 -14.62
C HIS A 74 11.61 14.41 -13.95
N GLU A 75 10.49 14.51 -14.66
CA GLU A 75 9.17 14.09 -14.15
C GLU A 75 9.14 12.59 -13.79
N LYS A 76 9.71 11.74 -14.65
CA LYS A 76 9.89 10.32 -14.34
C LYS A 76 10.70 10.09 -13.07
N GLN A 77 11.78 10.85 -12.84
CA GLN A 77 12.59 10.73 -11.63
C GLN A 77 11.80 11.10 -10.37
N GLN A 78 10.98 12.15 -10.44
CA GLN A 78 10.11 12.55 -9.33
C GLN A 78 9.12 11.44 -8.96
N LEU A 79 8.47 10.84 -9.96
CA LEU A 79 7.53 9.73 -9.74
C LEU A 79 8.22 8.48 -9.19
N VAL A 80 9.46 8.19 -9.62
CA VAL A 80 10.26 7.08 -9.06
C VAL A 80 10.54 7.31 -7.57
N GLU A 81 10.86 8.53 -7.18
CA GLU A 81 11.07 8.87 -5.77
C GLU A 81 9.76 8.83 -4.97
N GLU A 82 8.65 9.34 -5.51
CA GLU A 82 7.34 9.23 -4.88
C GLU A 82 6.95 7.76 -4.65
N LYS A 83 7.13 6.90 -5.67
CA LYS A 83 6.91 5.45 -5.55
C LYS A 83 7.73 4.84 -4.42
N ARG A 84 8.98 5.26 -4.25
CA ARG A 84 9.85 4.79 -3.17
C ARG A 84 9.29 5.19 -1.81
N GLN A 85 8.91 6.45 -1.65
CA GLN A 85 8.31 6.96 -0.41
C GLN A 85 7.02 6.23 -0.04
N LEU A 86 6.16 5.94 -1.02
CA LEU A 86 4.94 5.16 -0.81
C LEU A 86 5.23 3.71 -0.39
N ARG A 87 6.30 3.09 -0.92
CA ARG A 87 6.73 1.76 -0.47
C ARG A 87 7.23 1.78 0.97
N ASP A 88 7.99 2.80 1.35
CA ASP A 88 8.46 2.98 2.72
C ASP A 88 7.27 3.21 3.69
N GLU A 89 6.29 4.02 3.29
CA GLU A 89 5.05 4.23 4.05
C GLU A 89 4.25 2.94 4.23
N LYS A 90 4.07 2.16 3.15
CA LYS A 90 3.43 0.85 3.22
C LYS A 90 4.14 -0.07 4.21
N GLY A 91 5.47 -0.09 4.24
CA GLY A 91 6.26 -0.86 5.20
C GLY A 91 6.00 -0.44 6.65
N ARG A 92 5.91 0.86 6.92
CA ARG A 92 5.56 1.38 8.25
C ARG A 92 4.14 1.01 8.68
N LEU A 93 3.19 1.03 7.75
CA LEU A 93 1.82 0.60 8.03
C LEU A 93 1.75 -0.91 8.35
N GLN A 94 2.50 -1.74 7.64
CA GLN A 94 2.61 -3.18 7.94
C GLN A 94 3.20 -3.43 9.34
N GLU A 95 4.22 -2.66 9.73
CA GLU A 95 4.79 -2.74 11.08
C GLU A 95 3.76 -2.32 12.15
N LYS A 96 3.01 -1.23 11.89
CA LYS A 96 1.94 -0.75 12.77
C LYS A 96 0.83 -1.80 12.93
N GLU A 97 0.41 -2.45 11.84
CA GLU A 97 -0.58 -3.53 11.86
C GLU A 97 -0.10 -4.69 12.75
N LEU A 98 1.15 -5.14 12.58
CA LEU A 98 1.73 -6.21 13.39
C LEU A 98 1.79 -5.86 14.88
N LEU A 99 2.13 -4.62 15.22
CA LEU A 99 2.15 -4.15 16.61
C LEU A 99 0.76 -4.10 17.23
N LEU A 100 -0.27 -3.74 16.45
CA LEU A 100 -1.65 -3.76 16.91
C LEU A 100 -2.13 -5.19 17.14
N MET A 101 -1.84 -6.13 16.24
CA MET A 101 -2.18 -7.54 16.42
C MET A 101 -1.52 -8.14 17.67
N LYS A 102 -0.24 -7.85 17.91
CA LYS A 102 0.49 -8.29 19.13
C LYS A 102 -0.07 -7.70 20.43
N ARG A 103 -0.81 -6.60 20.38
CA ARG A 103 -1.47 -6.00 21.56
C ARG A 103 -2.81 -6.69 21.87
N GLU A 104 -3.38 -7.40 20.90
CA GLU A 104 -4.65 -8.12 21.05
C GLU A 104 -4.48 -9.54 21.61
N GLU A 105 -3.28 -10.12 21.50
CA GLU A 105 -2.84 -11.37 22.15
C GLU A 105 -2.57 -11.19 23.66
#